data_AF-A0A286JZ98-F1
#
_entry.id   AF-A0A286JZ98-F1
#
_cell.length_a   1.000
_cell.length_b   1.000
_cell.length_c   1.000
_cell.angle_alpha   90.00
_cell.angle_beta   90.00
_cell.angle_gamma   90.00
#
_symmetry.space_group_name_H-M   'P 1'
#
loop_
_entity.id
_entity.type
_entity.pdbx_description
1 polymer ?
#
loop_
_entity_poly.entity_id
_entity_poly.type
_entity_poly.pdbx_seq_one_letter_code
_entity_poly.pdbx_strand_id
1 'polypeptide(L)'
;LRLTDLIAGFVDPDDDGTTAPTATHIGSELAEKDLEDEDKEAETEDDEDEEEEDTGIDPEFAAEKFSDLRNAYQNLQLAINEQGRDVAMASELKTELLDTFRQFRLIPKQFDYLVRELRTSMDRVRTQERLIIRTCVEYGKMPKKSFVALFTGNESSEAWLDTILASDKPYAEKIRRSEDDIRRCILKLKAIE
;
A
#
# COMPACT_ATOMS: atom_id res chain seq x y z
N LEU A 1 -4.50 2.42 22.84
CA LEU A 1 -3.65 1.56 21.99
C LEU A 1 -2.61 0.95 22.90
N ARG A 2 -2.85 -0.29 23.31
CA ARG A 2 -1.87 -1.10 24.03
C ARG A 2 -0.91 -1.69 23.02
N LEU A 3 0.30 -2.04 23.47
CA LEU A 3 1.33 -2.63 22.61
C LEU A 3 0.86 -3.99 22.05
N THR A 4 0.11 -4.71 22.87
CA THR A 4 -0.60 -5.96 22.58
C THR A 4 -1.76 -5.82 21.58
N ASP A 5 -2.18 -4.59 21.21
CA ASP A 5 -3.17 -4.36 20.15
C ASP A 5 -2.52 -4.21 18.76
N LEU A 6 -1.18 -4.12 18.73
CA LEU A 6 -0.40 -3.80 17.53
C LEU A 6 0.55 -4.93 17.14
N ILE A 7 1.27 -5.49 18.11
CA ILE A 7 2.30 -6.50 17.88
C ILE A 7 2.11 -7.69 18.82
N ALA A 8 2.28 -8.89 18.27
CA ALA A 8 2.30 -10.16 19.00
C ALA A 8 3.71 -10.57 19.45
N GLY A 9 4.76 -9.89 18.95
CA GLY A 9 6.15 -10.13 19.33
C GLY A 9 7.17 -9.66 18.29
N PHE A 10 8.41 -10.09 18.45
CA PHE A 10 9.51 -9.82 17.53
C PHE A 10 10.10 -11.15 17.01
N VAL A 11 10.48 -11.17 15.73
CA VAL A 11 11.21 -12.29 15.11
C VAL A 11 12.71 -12.00 15.26
N ASP A 12 13.45 -12.98 15.75
CA ASP A 12 14.91 -12.89 15.83
C ASP A 12 15.48 -12.92 14.39
N PRO A 13 16.33 -11.97 13.97
CA PRO A 13 16.95 -11.98 12.65
C PRO A 13 17.77 -13.25 12.33
N ASP A 14 18.13 -14.06 13.33
CA ASP A 14 18.81 -15.37 13.17
C ASP A 14 17.84 -16.57 13.07
N ASP A 15 16.53 -16.36 13.18
CA ASP A 15 15.51 -17.41 13.06
C ASP A 15 15.34 -17.84 11.59
N ASP A 16 15.46 -19.14 11.35
CA ASP A 16 15.60 -19.82 10.06
C ASP A 16 14.32 -19.86 9.21
N GLY A 17 13.43 -18.87 9.38
CA GLY A 17 12.21 -18.69 8.60
C GLY A 17 11.17 -19.78 8.83
N THR A 18 11.29 -20.52 9.94
CA THR A 18 10.39 -21.62 10.31
C THR A 18 9.21 -21.16 11.18
N THR A 19 9.21 -19.91 11.64
CA THR A 19 8.07 -19.34 12.36
C THR A 19 6.86 -19.19 11.46
N ALA A 20 5.71 -19.71 11.91
CA ALA A 20 4.46 -19.66 11.17
C ALA A 20 4.09 -18.21 10.79
N PRO A 21 3.65 -17.97 9.54
CA PRO A 21 3.25 -16.64 9.09
C PRO A 21 2.04 -16.16 9.91
N THR A 22 2.11 -14.94 10.44
CA THR A 22 0.96 -14.30 11.11
C THR A 22 -0.15 -13.84 10.17
N ALA A 23 0.12 -13.89 8.86
CA ALA A 23 -0.82 -13.59 7.81
C ALA A 23 -1.74 -14.77 7.49
N THR A 24 -2.34 -15.40 8.51
CA THR A 24 -3.23 -16.57 8.39
C THR A 24 -4.48 -16.28 7.55
N HIS A 25 -4.88 -15.01 7.47
CA HIS A 25 -6.08 -14.59 6.75
C HIS A 25 -5.86 -14.35 5.25
N ILE A 26 -4.60 -14.23 4.78
CA ILE A 26 -4.34 -14.03 3.34
C ILE A 26 -4.68 -15.32 2.58
N GLY A 27 -5.76 -15.27 1.78
CA GLY A 27 -6.17 -16.39 0.94
C GLY A 27 -7.12 -17.37 1.62
N SER A 28 -7.59 -17.05 2.84
CA SER A 28 -8.72 -17.75 3.43
C SER A 28 -9.99 -17.50 2.61
N GLU A 29 -10.75 -18.56 2.32
CA GLU A 29 -12.06 -18.46 1.65
C GLU A 29 -13.19 -18.08 2.61
N LEU A 30 -12.89 -17.90 3.90
CA LEU A 30 -13.85 -17.48 4.93
C LEU A 30 -14.27 -16.03 4.72
N ALA A 31 -15.51 -15.72 5.08
CA ALA A 31 -16.00 -14.34 5.02
C ALA A 31 -15.28 -13.49 6.09
N GLU A 32 -15.07 -12.20 5.82
CA GLU A 32 -14.41 -11.26 6.76
C GLU A 32 -15.05 -11.28 8.15
N LYS A 33 -16.37 -11.50 8.23
CA LYS A 33 -17.10 -11.60 9.49
C LYS A 33 -16.73 -12.84 10.30
N ASP A 34 -16.46 -13.96 9.63
CA ASP A 34 -16.11 -15.23 10.30
C ASP A 34 -14.66 -15.17 10.80
N LEU A 35 -13.77 -14.48 10.07
CA LEU A 35 -12.38 -14.19 10.51
C LEU A 35 -12.35 -13.23 11.71
N GLU A 36 -13.23 -12.22 11.73
CA GLU A 36 -13.38 -11.31 12.87
C GLU A 36 -13.92 -12.00 14.13
N ASP A 37 -14.65 -13.11 13.99
CA ASP A 37 -15.19 -13.89 15.11
C ASP A 37 -14.18 -14.95 15.61
N GLU A 38 -13.35 -15.57 14.75
CA GLU A 38 -12.20 -16.40 15.19
C GLU A 38 -11.23 -15.61 16.09
N ASP A 39 -10.98 -14.35 15.73
CA ASP A 39 -10.17 -13.43 16.52
C ASP A 39 -10.85 -12.94 17.82
N LYS A 40 -12.14 -13.23 18.04
CA LYS A 40 -12.88 -12.94 19.29
C LYS A 40 -13.11 -14.18 20.13
N GLU A 41 -13.23 -15.37 19.53
CA GLU A 41 -13.33 -16.62 20.27
C GLU A 41 -12.03 -16.96 21.01
N ALA A 42 -10.89 -16.39 20.59
CA ALA A 42 -9.66 -16.37 21.38
C ALA A 42 -9.71 -15.42 22.61
N GLU A 43 -10.74 -14.59 22.76
CA GLU A 43 -10.94 -13.68 23.90
C GLU A 43 -12.10 -14.09 24.83
N THR A 44 -12.75 -15.25 24.63
CA THR A 44 -13.94 -15.64 25.42
C THR A 44 -13.84 -16.96 26.18
N GLU A 45 -12.62 -17.39 26.54
CA GLU A 45 -12.40 -18.36 27.63
C GLU A 45 -11.47 -17.78 28.70
N ASP A 46 -11.80 -16.61 29.25
CA ASP A 46 -11.22 -16.21 30.54
C ASP A 46 -12.20 -15.35 31.35
N ASP A 47 -13.01 -16.04 32.15
CA ASP A 47 -13.76 -15.48 33.27
C ASP A 47 -13.01 -15.98 34.52
N GLU A 48 -12.51 -15.05 35.33
CA GLU A 48 -11.75 -15.22 36.60
C GLU A 48 -10.21 -15.31 36.51
N ASP A 49 -9.52 -14.20 36.25
CA ASP A 49 -8.65 -13.50 37.23
C ASP A 49 -7.87 -12.33 36.60
N GLU A 50 -7.83 -11.20 37.31
CA GLU A 50 -6.94 -10.07 37.03
C GLU A 50 -5.48 -10.47 37.32
N GLU A 51 -4.83 -11.18 36.41
CA GLU A 51 -3.38 -11.22 36.33
C GLU A 51 -2.97 -10.81 34.92
N GLU A 52 -2.17 -9.74 34.84
CA GLU A 52 -1.50 -9.30 33.64
C GLU A 52 -0.73 -10.50 33.06
N GLU A 53 -1.33 -11.21 32.11
CA GLU A 53 -0.59 -12.18 31.30
C GLU A 53 0.54 -11.42 30.64
N ASP A 54 1.72 -11.65 31.21
CA ASP A 54 3.04 -11.27 30.75
C ASP A 54 3.22 -11.78 29.32
N THR A 55 2.62 -11.07 28.36
CA THR A 55 3.02 -11.12 26.96
C THR A 55 4.51 -10.83 27.00
N GLY A 56 5.35 -11.84 26.80
CA GLY A 56 6.81 -11.82 26.94
C GLY A 56 7.54 -10.89 25.96
N ILE A 57 7.02 -9.69 25.80
CA ILE A 57 7.50 -8.57 25.02
C ILE A 57 7.95 -7.54 26.05
N ASP A 58 9.26 -7.51 26.27
CA ASP A 58 9.86 -6.50 27.12
C ASP A 58 9.56 -5.11 26.54
N PRO A 59 8.86 -4.22 27.28
CA PRO A 59 8.49 -2.89 26.79
C PRO A 59 9.71 -2.02 26.49
N GLU A 60 10.85 -2.21 27.16
CA GLU A 60 12.08 -1.48 26.85
C GLU A 60 12.67 -1.95 25.52
N PHE A 61 12.74 -3.27 25.30
CA PHE A 61 13.18 -3.84 24.03
C PHE A 61 12.26 -3.45 22.87
N ALA A 62 10.94 -3.45 23.09
CA ALA A 62 9.98 -3.00 22.09
C ALA A 62 10.19 -1.53 21.74
N ALA A 63 10.41 -0.67 22.74
CA ALA A 63 10.69 0.74 22.52
C ALA A 63 11.97 0.98 21.71
N GLU A 64 13.03 0.21 21.99
CA GLU A 64 14.29 0.24 21.21
C GLU A 64 14.03 -0.13 19.74
N LYS A 65 13.34 -1.24 19.49
CA LYS A 65 13.00 -1.68 18.12
C LYS A 65 12.12 -0.67 17.38
N PHE A 66 11.12 -0.08 18.04
CA PHE A 66 10.30 0.98 17.44
C PHE A 66 11.10 2.26 17.16
N SER A 67 12.10 2.56 18.00
CA SER A 67 13.04 3.67 17.76
C SER A 67 13.92 3.41 16.55
N ASP A 68 14.44 2.19 16.40
CA ASP A 68 15.22 1.77 15.22
C ASP A 68 14.41 1.88 13.94
N LEU A 69 13.17 1.38 13.94
CA LEU A 69 12.25 1.48 12.81
C LEU A 69 11.98 2.95 12.44
N ARG A 70 11.82 3.82 13.45
CA ARG A 70 11.61 5.26 13.24
C ARG A 70 12.85 5.91 12.62
N ASN A 71 14.05 5.57 13.09
CA ASN A 71 15.31 6.11 12.58
C ASN A 71 15.54 5.65 11.13
N ALA A 72 15.34 4.37 10.82
CA ALA A 72 15.42 3.84 9.46
C ALA A 72 14.43 4.56 8.52
N TYR A 73 13.20 4.80 8.97
CA TYR A 73 12.20 5.54 8.19
C TYR A 73 12.61 7.00 7.95
N GLN A 74 13.15 7.68 8.97
CA GLN A 74 13.63 9.06 8.83
C GLN A 74 14.80 9.16 7.86
N ASN A 75 15.76 8.23 7.93
CA ASN A 75 16.89 8.16 7.01
C ASN A 75 16.42 7.95 5.56
N LEU A 76 15.45 7.04 5.35
CA LEU A 76 14.84 6.84 4.04
C LEU A 76 14.14 8.11 3.54
N GLN A 77 13.38 8.80 4.39
CA GLN A 77 12.72 10.06 4.02
C GLN A 77 13.72 11.16 3.64
N LEU A 78 14.81 11.30 4.40
CA LEU A 78 15.88 12.26 4.08
C LEU A 78 16.53 11.93 2.72
N ALA A 79 16.87 10.65 2.48
CA ALA A 79 17.44 10.22 1.22
C ALA A 79 16.50 10.47 0.02
N ILE A 80 15.21 10.20 0.19
CA ILE A 80 14.20 10.48 -0.85
C ILE A 80 14.10 11.99 -1.13
N ASN A 81 14.13 12.82 -0.10
CA ASN A 81 14.04 14.28 -0.24
C ASN A 81 15.30 14.91 -0.87
N GLU A 82 16.48 14.38 -0.54
CA GLU A 82 17.76 14.93 -1.02
C GLU A 82 18.14 14.43 -2.42
N GLN A 83 17.91 13.14 -2.70
CA GLN A 83 18.44 12.49 -3.92
C GLN A 83 17.34 11.98 -4.86
N GLY A 84 16.08 11.95 -4.42
CA GLY A 84 14.96 11.38 -5.18
C GLY A 84 14.77 9.87 -4.95
N ARG A 85 13.57 9.37 -5.24
CA ARG A 85 13.13 7.98 -4.98
C ARG A 85 13.94 6.89 -5.74
N ASP A 86 14.69 7.27 -6.78
CA ASP A 86 15.21 6.35 -7.80
C ASP A 86 16.73 6.10 -7.72
N VAL A 87 17.38 6.60 -6.66
CA VAL A 87 18.82 6.42 -6.46
C VAL A 87 19.10 5.13 -5.71
N ALA A 88 20.16 4.40 -6.09
CA ALA A 88 20.58 3.14 -5.47
C ALA A 88 20.65 3.23 -3.92
N MET A 89 21.09 4.38 -3.40
CA MET A 89 21.14 4.67 -1.97
C MET A 89 19.75 4.66 -1.30
N ALA A 90 18.71 5.20 -1.94
CA ALA A 90 17.34 5.13 -1.43
C ALA A 90 16.80 3.69 -1.47
N SER A 91 17.24 2.88 -2.44
CA SER A 91 16.88 1.46 -2.50
C SER A 91 17.55 0.64 -1.39
N GLU A 92 18.80 0.93 -1.05
CA GLU A 92 19.51 0.27 0.06
C GLU A 92 18.86 0.58 1.41
N LEU A 93 18.59 1.87 1.70
CA LEU A 93 17.89 2.29 2.92
C LEU A 93 16.45 1.75 2.98
N LYS A 94 15.80 1.58 1.83
CA LYS A 94 14.48 0.95 1.77
C LYS A 94 14.55 -0.53 2.14
N THR A 95 15.56 -1.25 1.68
CA THR A 95 15.78 -2.65 2.06
C THR A 95 16.05 -2.76 3.56
N GLU A 96 16.89 -1.89 4.11
CA GLU A 96 17.16 -1.83 5.56
C GLU A 96 15.86 -1.61 6.36
N LEU A 97 15.04 -0.63 5.96
CA LEU A 97 13.73 -0.41 6.57
C LEU A 97 12.82 -1.64 6.49
N LEU A 98 12.81 -2.34 5.35
CA LEU A 98 12.01 -3.56 5.17
C LEU A 98 12.51 -4.70 6.06
N ASP A 99 13.82 -4.85 6.22
CA ASP A 99 14.41 -5.87 7.07
C ASP A 99 14.14 -5.60 8.55
N THR A 100 14.20 -4.34 8.98
CA THR A 100 13.74 -3.95 10.33
C THR A 100 12.24 -4.18 10.50
N PHE A 101 11.42 -3.82 9.51
CA PHE A 101 9.96 -4.01 9.57
C PHE A 101 9.54 -5.49 9.62
N ARG A 102 10.29 -6.38 8.95
CA ARG A 102 10.04 -7.83 8.98
C ARG A 102 10.26 -8.47 10.35
N GLN A 103 11.07 -7.84 11.22
CA GLN A 103 11.25 -8.30 12.60
C GLN A 103 9.99 -8.10 13.45
N PHE A 104 9.03 -7.26 13.02
CA PHE A 104 7.81 -7.02 13.76
C PHE A 104 6.76 -8.06 13.42
N ARG A 105 6.33 -8.83 14.43
CA ARG A 105 5.22 -9.75 14.29
C ARG A 105 3.91 -8.98 14.57
N LEU A 106 3.30 -8.46 13.51
CA LEU A 106 2.00 -7.79 13.60
C LEU A 106 0.88 -8.79 13.90
N ILE A 107 -0.14 -8.31 14.60
CA ILE A 107 -1.37 -9.05 14.86
C ILE A 107 -2.16 -9.20 13.55
N PRO A 108 -2.83 -10.35 13.31
CA PRO A 108 -3.63 -10.58 12.10
C PRO A 108 -4.57 -9.42 11.74
N LYS A 109 -5.31 -8.86 12.72
CA LYS A 109 -6.18 -7.68 12.53
C LYS A 109 -5.46 -6.47 11.90
N GLN A 110 -4.26 -6.16 12.37
CA GLN A 110 -3.47 -5.03 11.85
C GLN A 110 -2.92 -5.35 10.45
N PHE A 111 -2.52 -6.60 10.25
CA PHE A 111 -2.04 -7.07 8.96
C PHE A 111 -3.15 -6.99 7.90
N ASP A 112 -4.36 -7.42 8.22
CA ASP A 112 -5.53 -7.34 7.34
C ASP A 112 -5.92 -5.90 7.03
N TYR A 113 -5.85 -5.02 8.03
CA TYR A 113 -6.08 -3.59 7.82
C TYR A 113 -5.10 -3.03 6.76
N LEU A 114 -3.81 -3.35 6.87
CA LEU A 114 -2.79 -2.92 5.90
C LEU A 114 -3.09 -3.47 4.49
N VAL A 115 -3.45 -4.75 4.38
CA VAL A 115 -3.81 -5.38 3.10
C VAL A 115 -5.05 -4.74 2.49
N ARG A 116 -6.07 -4.44 3.31
CA ARG A 116 -7.31 -3.79 2.87
C ARG A 116 -7.06 -2.38 2.36
N GLU A 117 -6.22 -1.60 3.05
CA GLU A 117 -5.82 -0.27 2.60
C GLU A 117 -5.07 -0.33 1.27
N LEU A 118 -4.13 -1.28 1.10
CA LEU A 118 -3.42 -1.49 -0.16
C LEU A 118 -4.39 -1.86 -1.30
N ARG A 119 -5.31 -2.80 -1.08
CA ARG A 119 -6.32 -3.19 -2.06
C ARG A 119 -7.23 -2.02 -2.43
N THR A 120 -7.69 -1.26 -1.44
CA THR A 120 -8.52 -0.07 -1.64
C THR A 120 -7.79 1.00 -2.46
N SER A 121 -6.50 1.23 -2.18
CA SER A 121 -5.66 2.14 -2.95
C SER A 121 -5.54 1.69 -4.41
N MET A 122 -5.28 0.40 -4.66
CA MET A 122 -5.25 -0.17 -6.01
C MET A 122 -6.59 -0.06 -6.74
N ASP A 123 -7.71 -0.31 -6.05
CA ASP A 123 -9.04 -0.18 -6.64
C ASP A 123 -9.39 1.27 -7.00
N ARG A 124 -8.89 2.25 -6.24
CA ARG A 124 -8.98 3.67 -6.57
C ARG A 124 -8.19 4.00 -7.85
N VAL A 125 -6.95 3.50 -7.97
CA VAL A 125 -6.13 3.63 -9.20
C VAL A 125 -6.87 3.04 -10.39
N ARG A 126 -7.32 1.79 -10.28
CA ARG A 126 -8.03 1.08 -11.34
C ARG A 126 -9.33 1.76 -11.76
N THR A 127 -10.02 2.38 -10.81
CA THR A 127 -11.22 3.19 -11.10
C THR A 127 -10.88 4.41 -11.96
N GLN A 128 -9.80 5.14 -11.63
CA GLN A 128 -9.37 6.29 -12.43
C GLN A 128 -8.89 5.85 -13.82
N GLU A 129 -8.08 4.80 -13.93
CA GLU A 129 -7.63 4.25 -15.22
C GLU A 129 -8.81 3.87 -16.11
N ARG A 130 -9.80 3.15 -15.56
CA ARG A 130 -11.02 2.76 -16.29
C ARG A 130 -11.81 3.97 -16.76
N LEU A 131 -11.89 5.01 -15.94
CA LEU A 131 -12.57 6.26 -16.30
C LEU A 131 -11.84 6.95 -17.46
N ILE A 132 -10.50 7.05 -17.39
CA ILE A 132 -9.66 7.60 -18.47
C ILE A 132 -9.84 6.78 -19.76
N ILE A 133 -9.76 5.44 -19.67
CA ILE A 133 -9.96 4.55 -20.82
C ILE A 133 -11.33 4.77 -21.45
N ARG A 134 -12.39 4.83 -20.63
CA ARG A 134 -13.75 5.06 -21.12
C ARG A 134 -13.83 6.40 -21.86
N THR A 135 -13.31 7.47 -21.28
CA THR A 135 -13.31 8.80 -21.89
C THR A 135 -12.52 8.85 -23.20
N CYS A 136 -11.30 8.31 -23.24
CA CYS A 136 -10.46 8.34 -24.44
C CYS A 136 -10.92 7.38 -25.54
N VAL A 137 -11.26 6.14 -25.19
CA VAL A 137 -11.55 5.05 -26.15
C VAL A 137 -13.03 5.02 -26.53
N GLU A 138 -13.96 5.09 -25.57
CA GLU A 138 -15.40 4.97 -25.88
C GLU A 138 -15.99 6.29 -26.40
N TYR A 139 -15.72 7.40 -25.70
CA TYR A 139 -16.22 8.74 -26.07
C TYR A 139 -15.34 9.42 -27.12
N GLY A 140 -14.02 9.42 -26.91
CA GLY A 140 -13.05 9.98 -27.85
C GLY A 140 -12.92 9.18 -29.16
N LYS A 141 -13.38 7.92 -29.18
CA LYS A 141 -13.20 6.98 -30.32
C LYS A 141 -11.72 6.75 -30.68
N MET A 142 -10.82 6.90 -29.71
CA MET A 142 -9.41 6.56 -29.88
C MET A 142 -9.23 5.03 -29.93
N PRO A 143 -8.40 4.49 -30.84
CA PRO A 143 -8.05 3.08 -30.80
C PRO A 143 -7.32 2.70 -29.51
N LYS A 144 -7.78 1.63 -28.82
CA LYS A 144 -7.20 1.16 -27.54
C LYS A 144 -5.69 0.89 -27.63
N LYS A 145 -5.20 0.38 -28.76
CA LYS A 145 -3.76 0.15 -28.98
C LYS A 145 -2.94 1.44 -28.92
N SER A 146 -3.44 2.53 -29.52
CA SER A 146 -2.78 3.82 -29.50
C SER A 146 -2.82 4.47 -28.12
N PHE A 147 -3.94 4.29 -27.40
CA PHE A 147 -4.06 4.75 -26.02
C PHE A 147 -3.03 4.07 -25.10
N VAL A 148 -2.98 2.73 -25.09
CA VAL A 148 -2.05 1.97 -24.24
C VAL A 148 -0.60 2.35 -24.51
N ALA A 149 -0.22 2.54 -25.77
CA ALA A 149 1.14 2.94 -26.13
C ALA A 149 1.57 4.33 -25.60
N LEU A 150 0.61 5.25 -25.38
CA LEU A 150 0.87 6.59 -24.84
C LEU A 150 0.71 6.64 -23.32
N PHE A 151 -0.19 5.82 -22.78
CA PHE A 151 -0.55 5.82 -21.37
C PHE A 151 0.49 5.07 -20.53
N THR A 152 0.96 3.90 -20.99
CA THR A 152 1.93 3.08 -20.25
C THR A 152 3.23 3.83 -20.00
N GLY A 153 3.60 4.00 -18.73
CA GLY A 153 4.84 4.66 -18.30
C GLY A 153 4.71 6.16 -18.02
N ASN A 154 3.56 6.79 -18.30
CA ASN A 154 3.29 8.22 -18.03
C ASN A 154 1.92 8.44 -17.39
N GLU A 155 1.40 7.46 -16.65
CA GLU A 155 0.00 7.40 -16.21
C GLU A 155 -0.41 8.57 -15.29
N SER A 156 0.53 9.08 -14.50
CA SER A 156 0.37 10.23 -13.61
C SER A 156 0.83 11.57 -14.19
N SER A 157 1.36 11.57 -15.42
CA SER A 157 1.81 12.77 -16.12
C SER A 157 0.74 13.29 -17.07
N GLU A 158 0.60 14.60 -17.18
CA GLU A 158 -0.30 15.21 -18.17
C GLU A 158 0.30 15.22 -19.59
N ALA A 159 1.59 14.89 -19.74
CA ALA A 159 2.31 14.98 -21.01
C ALA A 159 1.70 14.13 -22.14
N TRP A 160 1.18 12.94 -21.81
CA TRP A 160 0.54 12.08 -22.82
C TRP A 160 -0.79 12.69 -23.32
N LEU A 161 -1.52 13.38 -22.45
CA LEU A 161 -2.76 14.07 -22.79
C LEU A 161 -2.47 15.27 -23.70
N ASP A 162 -1.47 16.08 -23.36
CA ASP A 162 -1.07 17.23 -24.18
C ASP A 162 -0.59 16.79 -25.58
N THR A 163 0.13 15.67 -25.67
CA THR A 163 0.55 15.08 -26.95
C THR A 163 -0.65 14.67 -27.82
N ILE A 164 -1.72 14.16 -27.20
CA ILE A 164 -2.96 13.81 -27.91
C ILE A 164 -3.69 15.07 -28.38
N LEU A 165 -3.77 16.09 -27.54
CA LEU A 165 -4.46 17.35 -27.83
C LEU A 165 -3.75 18.19 -28.89
N ALA A 166 -2.42 18.07 -28.97
CA ALA A 166 -1.57 18.66 -30.01
C ALA A 166 -1.60 17.86 -31.32
N SER A 167 -2.13 16.63 -31.33
CA SER A 167 -2.24 15.83 -32.55
C SER A 167 -3.48 16.22 -33.36
N ASP A 168 -3.34 16.32 -34.69
CA ASP A 168 -4.45 16.62 -35.61
C ASP A 168 -5.37 15.40 -35.88
N LYS A 169 -5.43 14.46 -34.95
CA LYS A 169 -6.21 13.23 -35.12
C LYS A 169 -7.70 13.50 -34.85
N PRO A 170 -8.62 12.80 -35.52
CA PRO A 170 -10.07 13.06 -35.41
C PRO A 170 -10.65 12.84 -34.00
N TYR A 171 -9.93 12.12 -33.15
CA TYR A 171 -10.30 11.91 -31.74
C TYR A 171 -9.84 13.05 -30.81
N ALA A 172 -8.88 13.89 -31.23
CA ALA A 172 -8.32 14.94 -30.38
C ALA A 172 -9.36 16.00 -30.00
N GLU A 173 -10.18 16.44 -30.96
CA GLU A 173 -11.29 17.38 -30.70
C GLU A 173 -12.31 16.84 -29.69
N LYS A 174 -12.61 15.54 -29.75
CA LYS A 174 -13.55 14.90 -28.82
C LYS A 174 -12.96 14.79 -27.43
N ILE A 175 -11.68 14.45 -27.33
CA ILE A 175 -10.95 14.34 -26.07
C ILE A 175 -10.80 15.74 -25.42
N ARG A 176 -10.60 16.80 -26.23
CA ARG A 176 -10.53 18.18 -25.75
C ARG A 176 -11.79 18.62 -24.99
N ARG A 177 -12.96 18.09 -25.34
CA ARG A 177 -14.22 18.38 -24.62
C ARG A 177 -14.29 17.71 -23.24
N SER A 178 -13.49 16.68 -23.01
CA SER A 178 -13.44 15.92 -21.75
C SER A 178 -12.07 16.02 -21.09
N GLU A 179 -11.29 17.02 -21.49
CA GLU A 179 -9.93 17.28 -21.01
C GLU A 179 -9.90 17.55 -19.51
N ASP A 180 -10.83 18.38 -19.02
CA ASP A 180 -10.94 18.71 -17.59
C ASP A 180 -11.22 17.46 -16.73
N ASP A 181 -12.08 16.56 -17.22
CA ASP A 181 -12.38 15.31 -16.54
C ASP A 181 -11.17 14.38 -16.52
N ILE A 182 -10.43 14.27 -17.63
CA ILE A 182 -9.21 13.45 -17.72
C ILE A 182 -8.13 14.02 -16.80
N ARG A 183 -7.86 15.33 -16.83
CA ARG A 183 -6.90 15.98 -15.93
C ARG A 183 -7.27 15.76 -14.47
N ARG A 184 -8.56 15.84 -14.13
CA ARG A 184 -9.03 15.53 -12.77
C ARG A 184 -8.76 14.08 -12.37
N CYS A 185 -8.86 13.13 -13.30
CA CYS A 185 -8.51 11.73 -13.05
C CYS A 185 -7.00 11.56 -12.85
N ILE A 186 -6.17 12.21 -13.67
CA ILE A 186 -4.70 12.20 -13.56
C ILE A 186 -4.26 12.81 -12.22
N LEU A 187 -4.87 13.92 -11.80
CA LEU A 187 -4.60 14.53 -10.48
C LEU A 187 -4.92 13.58 -9.33
N LYS A 188 -6.02 12.81 -9.44
CA LYS A 188 -6.36 11.78 -8.45
C LYS A 188 -5.38 10.61 -8.45
N LEU A 189 -4.87 10.21 -9.62
CA LEU A 189 -3.82 9.19 -9.72
C LEU A 189 -2.53 9.67 -9.07
N LYS A 190 -2.10 10.89 -9.39
CA LYS A 190 -0.91 11.52 -8.81
C LYS A 190 -1.01 11.71 -7.29
N ALA A 191 -2.21 11.85 -6.75
CA ALA A 191 -2.42 11.93 -5.30
C ALA A 191 -2.37 10.56 -4.59
N ILE A 192 -2.41 9.46 -5.34
CA ILE A 192 -2.30 8.09 -4.80
C ILE A 192 -0.85 7.57 -4.88
N GLU A 193 -0.06 8.05 -5.85
CA GLU A 193 1.40 7.77 -5.99
C GLU A 193 2.28 8.53 -4.98
#